data_AF-A0A2J7QYK1-F1
#
_entry.id   AF-A0A2J7QYK1-F1
#
_cell.length_a   1.000
_cell.length_b   1.000
_cell.length_c   1.000
_cell.angle_alpha   90.00
_cell.angle_beta   90.00
_cell.angle_gamma   90.00
#
_symmetry.space_group_name_H-M   'P 1'
#
loop_
_entity.id
_entity.type
_entity.pdbx_description
1 polymer ?
#
loop_
_entity_poly.entity_id
_entity_poly.type
_entity_poly.pdbx_seq_one_letter_code
_entity_poly.pdbx_strand_id
1 'polypeptide(L)'
;MWDDVFSGNDVDTIFNSFLNTYLRIFHSSFPLKRIITSSKTKVNNWITLGIKISCRRKWELYLLYRNNNDANFKNYYKLYCRTISNVINAAKRLHYDRLIVNSENKMKTTWNIVKSVTGKRSGNKLFESVYINGTLTDNQQLIADSFQNYFLLIVLYSILLIAPLNYICNRSNLSVSFPTRLKYFVVEPLFKKGDNKDIKN
;
A
#
# COMPACT_ATOMS: atom_id res chain seq x y z
N MET A 1 23.88 19.85 -6.43
CA MET A 1 23.34 18.65 -5.72
C MET A 1 23.73 17.36 -6.41
N TRP A 2 23.73 17.30 -7.74
CA TRP A 2 24.17 16.13 -8.52
C TRP A 2 25.55 16.32 -9.16
N ASP A 3 26.31 17.33 -8.74
CA ASP A 3 27.60 17.70 -9.35
C ASP A 3 28.64 16.57 -9.22
N ASP A 4 28.57 15.81 -8.12
CA ASP A 4 29.35 14.60 -7.88
C ASP A 4 28.98 13.43 -8.81
N VAL A 5 27.79 13.46 -9.41
CA VAL A 5 27.35 12.46 -10.42
C VAL A 5 27.93 12.82 -11.79
N PHE A 6 27.98 14.10 -12.13
CA PHE A 6 28.48 14.54 -13.45
C PHE A 6 30.02 14.56 -13.56
N SER A 7 30.73 14.42 -12.44
CA SER A 7 32.20 14.48 -12.37
C SER A 7 32.89 13.11 -12.26
N GLY A 8 32.13 12.01 -12.13
CA GLY A 8 32.69 10.67 -12.02
C GLY A 8 33.22 10.13 -13.35
N ASN A 9 34.28 9.31 -13.29
CA ASN A 9 34.86 8.67 -14.48
C ASN A 9 34.32 7.25 -14.71
N ASP A 10 34.09 6.51 -13.64
CA ASP A 10 33.65 5.11 -13.65
C ASP A 10 32.15 4.99 -13.38
N VAL A 11 31.48 4.08 -14.10
CA VAL A 11 30.01 3.94 -14.06
C VAL A 11 29.51 3.53 -12.67
N ASP A 12 30.24 2.68 -11.96
CA ASP A 12 29.87 2.28 -10.59
C ASP A 12 30.00 3.46 -9.61
N THR A 13 31.07 4.25 -9.71
CA THR A 13 31.23 5.45 -8.87
C THR A 13 30.13 6.49 -9.11
N ILE A 14 29.77 6.75 -10.37
CA ILE A 14 28.69 7.66 -10.76
C ILE A 14 27.35 7.17 -10.19
N PHE A 15 27.04 5.88 -10.38
CA PHE A 15 25.77 5.31 -9.91
C PHE A 15 25.66 5.32 -8.38
N ASN A 16 26.74 4.99 -7.67
CA ASN A 16 26.74 5.00 -6.20
C ASN A 16 26.58 6.43 -5.64
N SER A 17 27.20 7.43 -6.26
CA SER A 17 27.03 8.84 -5.91
C SER A 17 25.57 9.30 -6.07
N PHE A 18 24.94 8.92 -7.20
CA PHE A 18 23.53 9.18 -7.44
C PHE A 18 22.65 8.50 -6.39
N LEU A 19 22.87 7.20 -6.16
CA LEU A 19 22.04 6.43 -5.25
C LEU A 19 22.13 6.95 -3.82
N ASN A 20 23.31 7.29 -3.33
CA ASN A 20 23.49 7.84 -1.99
C ASN A 20 22.74 9.17 -1.80
N THR A 21 22.84 10.06 -2.79
CA THR A 21 22.13 11.34 -2.77
C THR A 21 20.61 11.12 -2.82
N TYR A 22 20.13 10.21 -3.67
CA TYR A 22 18.73 9.83 -3.74
C TYR A 22 18.21 9.26 -2.40
N LEU A 23 18.93 8.30 -1.82
CA LEU A 23 18.53 7.65 -0.56
C LEU A 23 18.50 8.65 0.59
N ARG A 24 19.45 9.59 0.65
CA ARG A 24 19.44 10.65 1.67
C ARG A 24 18.18 11.50 1.60
N ILE A 25 17.76 11.87 0.39
CA ILE A 25 16.52 12.62 0.18
C ILE A 25 15.32 11.76 0.56
N PHE A 26 15.27 10.51 0.08
CA PHE A 26 14.19 9.57 0.38
C PHE A 26 13.99 9.39 1.89
N HIS A 27 15.04 9.09 2.64
CA HIS A 27 14.92 8.89 4.09
C HIS A 27 14.58 10.19 4.85
N SER A 28 14.99 11.36 4.34
CA SER A 28 14.62 12.66 4.93
C SER A 28 13.15 13.02 4.69
N SER A 29 12.60 12.68 3.52
CA SER A 29 11.23 13.01 3.13
C SER A 29 10.21 11.97 3.60
N PHE A 30 10.62 10.70 3.74
CA PHE A 30 9.76 9.57 4.13
C PHE A 30 10.25 8.93 5.45
N PRO A 31 10.25 9.66 6.58
CA PRO A 31 10.66 9.09 7.86
C PRO A 31 9.70 7.97 8.27
N LEU A 32 10.25 6.84 8.70
CA LEU A 32 9.46 5.72 9.21
C LEU A 32 8.75 6.15 10.50
N LYS A 33 7.41 6.11 10.49
CA LYS A 33 6.58 6.39 11.66
C LYS A 33 5.93 5.11 12.15
N ARG A 34 6.13 4.81 13.44
CA ARG A 34 5.48 3.66 14.09
C ARG A 34 3.99 3.94 14.25
N ILE A 35 3.17 3.16 13.55
CA ILE A 35 1.70 3.21 13.70
C ILE A 35 1.30 2.13 14.70
N ILE A 36 0.76 2.54 15.85
CA ILE A 36 0.13 1.62 16.80
C ILE A 36 -1.30 1.40 16.33
N THR A 37 -1.57 0.30 15.66
CA THR A 37 -2.94 -0.12 15.34
C THR A 37 -3.56 -0.77 16.57
N SER A 38 -4.61 -0.13 17.10
CA SER A 38 -5.44 -0.71 18.15
C SER A 38 -6.05 -2.03 17.64
N SER A 39 -5.79 -3.15 18.33
CA SER A 39 -6.27 -4.49 17.93
C SER A 39 -7.80 -4.65 18.02
N LYS A 40 -8.54 -3.57 18.31
CA LYS A 40 -10.00 -3.54 18.36
C LYS A 40 -10.65 -3.50 16.99
N THR A 41 -9.91 -3.80 15.90
CA THR A 41 -10.54 -3.95 14.59
C THR A 41 -11.61 -5.02 14.72
N LYS A 42 -12.88 -4.62 14.59
CA LYS A 42 -14.03 -5.54 14.58
C LYS A 42 -13.71 -6.65 13.60
N VAL A 43 -13.31 -7.80 14.13
CA VAL A 43 -13.05 -8.96 13.30
C VAL A 43 -14.40 -9.26 12.64
N ASN A 44 -14.42 -9.28 11.31
CA ASN A 44 -15.61 -9.69 10.57
C ASN A 44 -15.86 -11.16 10.93
N ASN A 45 -16.70 -11.40 11.93
CA ASN A 45 -16.87 -12.70 12.58
C ASN A 45 -17.42 -13.80 11.65
N TRP A 46 -17.87 -13.45 10.44
CA TRP A 46 -18.25 -14.41 9.40
C TRP A 46 -17.07 -14.96 8.60
N ILE A 47 -15.87 -14.38 8.71
CA ILE A 47 -14.68 -14.81 7.97
C ILE A 47 -13.99 -15.96 8.71
N THR A 48 -14.13 -17.17 8.18
CA THR A 48 -13.48 -18.37 8.71
C THR A 48 -12.05 -18.54 8.18
N LEU A 49 -11.26 -19.40 8.84
CA LEU A 49 -9.93 -19.78 8.35
C LEU A 49 -9.99 -20.38 6.93
N GLY A 50 -11.00 -21.21 6.66
CA GLY A 50 -11.23 -21.78 5.33
C GLY A 50 -11.43 -20.70 4.26
N ILE A 51 -12.22 -19.65 4.55
CA ILE A 51 -12.39 -18.53 3.62
C ILE A 51 -11.06 -17.79 3.38
N LYS A 52 -10.25 -17.60 4.42
CA LYS A 52 -8.91 -16.99 4.27
C LYS A 52 -8.00 -17.81 3.36
N ILE A 53 -7.95 -19.13 3.57
CA ILE A 53 -7.18 -20.07 2.73
C ILE A 53 -7.68 -20.01 1.30
N SER A 54 -8.99 -20.07 1.08
CA SER A 54 -9.60 -20.01 -0.25
C SER A 54 -9.31 -18.68 -0.96
N CYS A 55 -9.30 -17.56 -0.24
CA CYS A 55 -8.94 -16.24 -0.77
C CYS A 55 -7.46 -16.19 -1.18
N ARG A 56 -6.56 -16.75 -0.36
CA ARG A 56 -5.14 -16.88 -0.71
C ARG A 56 -4.97 -17.71 -1.98
N ARG A 57 -5.63 -18.87 -2.05
CA ARG A 57 -5.61 -19.72 -3.24
C ARG A 57 -6.20 -19.02 -4.48
N LYS A 58 -7.25 -18.20 -4.32
CA LYS A 58 -7.77 -17.35 -5.41
C LYS A 58 -6.70 -16.41 -5.96
N TRP A 59 -5.93 -15.78 -5.06
CA TRP A 59 -4.84 -14.89 -5.43
C TRP A 59 -3.70 -15.64 -6.14
N GLU A 60 -3.29 -16.81 -5.63
CA GLU A 60 -2.29 -17.67 -6.29
C GLU A 60 -2.74 -18.07 -7.71
N LEU A 61 -3.99 -18.50 -7.86
CA LEU A 61 -4.54 -18.84 -9.17
C LEU A 61 -4.63 -17.63 -10.10
N TYR A 62 -4.88 -16.43 -9.55
CA TYR A 62 -4.88 -15.19 -10.33
C TYR A 62 -3.48 -14.84 -10.85
N LEU A 63 -2.43 -15.03 -10.05
CA LEU A 63 -1.06 -14.83 -10.51
C LEU A 63 -0.72 -15.74 -11.69
N LEU A 64 -1.12 -17.01 -11.61
CA LEU A 64 -0.97 -17.97 -12.69
C LEU A 64 -1.83 -17.59 -13.91
N TYR A 65 -3.07 -17.15 -13.68
CA TYR A 65 -4.01 -16.75 -14.73
C TYR A 65 -3.49 -15.60 -15.60
N ARG A 66 -2.77 -14.64 -15.00
CA ARG A 66 -2.23 -13.47 -15.72
C ARG A 66 -1.29 -13.85 -16.86
N ASN A 67 -0.51 -14.93 -16.68
CA ASN A 67 0.56 -15.32 -17.61
C ASN A 67 0.24 -16.60 -18.39
N ASN A 68 -0.91 -17.24 -18.14
CA ASN A 68 -1.28 -18.52 -18.74
C ASN A 68 -2.34 -18.33 -19.83
N ASN A 69 -2.13 -18.95 -20.99
CA ASN A 69 -3.03 -18.89 -22.14
C ASN A 69 -3.97 -20.10 -22.31
N ASP A 70 -3.84 -21.14 -21.48
CA ASP A 70 -4.71 -22.31 -21.52
C ASP A 70 -6.18 -21.97 -21.17
N ALA A 71 -7.08 -22.29 -22.09
CA ALA A 71 -8.52 -22.07 -21.94
C ALA A 71 -9.12 -22.89 -20.78
N ASN A 72 -8.62 -24.10 -20.54
CA ASN A 72 -9.12 -24.98 -19.47
C ASN A 72 -8.79 -24.38 -18.11
N PHE A 73 -7.54 -23.93 -17.92
CA PHE A 73 -7.13 -23.22 -16.71
C PHE A 73 -7.93 -21.94 -16.49
N LYS A 74 -8.16 -21.13 -17.53
CA LYS A 74 -8.98 -19.92 -17.43
C LYS A 74 -10.42 -20.22 -16.98
N ASN A 75 -11.02 -21.29 -17.50
CA ASN A 75 -12.35 -21.74 -17.09
C ASN A 75 -12.36 -22.24 -15.64
N TYR A 76 -11.34 -23.01 -15.24
CA TYR A 76 -11.17 -23.44 -13.86
C TYR A 76 -11.09 -22.26 -12.89
N TYR A 77 -10.28 -21.24 -13.20
CA TYR A 77 -10.18 -20.03 -12.37
C TYR A 77 -11.54 -19.33 -12.23
N LYS A 78 -12.29 -19.16 -13.32
CA LYS A 78 -13.63 -18.57 -13.30
C LYS A 78 -14.59 -19.37 -12.44
N LEU A 79 -14.58 -20.70 -12.55
CA LEU A 79 -15.40 -21.59 -11.71
C LEU A 79 -15.03 -21.45 -10.23
N TYR A 80 -13.74 -21.48 -9.92
CA TYR A 80 -13.23 -21.28 -8.57
C TYR A 80 -13.68 -19.94 -7.98
N CYS A 81 -13.66 -18.87 -8.77
CA CYS A 81 -14.17 -17.55 -8.36
C CYS A 81 -15.67 -17.54 -8.06
N ARG A 82 -16.47 -18.33 -8.78
CA ARG A 82 -17.90 -18.50 -8.48
C ARG A 82 -18.08 -19.27 -7.17
N THR A 83 -17.38 -20.38 -7.00
CA THR A 83 -17.43 -21.22 -5.79
C THR A 83 -17.07 -20.41 -4.53
N ILE A 84 -15.97 -19.66 -4.55
CA ILE A 84 -15.58 -18.85 -3.38
C ILE A 84 -16.59 -17.74 -3.09
N SER A 85 -17.20 -17.15 -4.11
CA SER A 85 -18.26 -16.14 -3.94
C SER A 85 -19.49 -16.75 -3.27
N ASN A 86 -19.89 -17.96 -3.69
CA ASN A 86 -20.99 -18.71 -3.07
C ASN A 86 -20.69 -19.06 -1.61
N VAL A 87 -19.48 -19.53 -1.31
CA VAL A 87 -19.04 -19.85 0.06
C VAL A 87 -19.05 -18.60 0.95
N ILE A 88 -18.56 -17.47 0.45
CA ILE A 88 -18.57 -16.19 1.18
C ILE A 88 -20.01 -15.76 1.46
N ASN A 89 -20.90 -15.83 0.47
CA ASN A 89 -22.30 -15.45 0.63
C ASN A 89 -23.02 -16.37 1.62
N ALA A 90 -22.81 -17.68 1.55
CA ALA A 90 -23.35 -18.64 2.50
C ALA A 90 -22.86 -18.38 3.93
N ALA A 91 -21.56 -18.10 4.11
CA ALA A 91 -21.00 -17.79 5.42
C ALA A 91 -21.56 -16.50 6.02
N LYS A 92 -21.71 -15.45 5.20
CA LYS A 92 -22.37 -14.21 5.62
C LYS A 92 -23.81 -14.46 6.07
N ARG A 93 -24.60 -15.16 5.24
CA ARG A 93 -25.99 -15.52 5.53
C ARG A 93 -26.09 -16.27 6.85
N LEU A 94 -25.33 -17.36 7.00
CA LEU A 94 -25.29 -18.17 8.20
C LEU A 94 -24.94 -17.35 9.46
N HIS A 95 -23.98 -16.44 9.35
CA HIS A 95 -23.58 -15.58 10.46
C HIS A 95 -24.71 -14.62 10.88
N TYR A 96 -25.30 -13.90 9.93
CA TYR A 96 -26.36 -12.94 10.24
C TYR A 96 -27.64 -13.63 10.69
N ASP A 97 -28.01 -14.77 10.10
CA ASP A 97 -29.16 -15.58 10.52
C ASP A 97 -29.00 -16.03 11.98
N ARG A 98 -27.82 -16.52 12.36
CA ARG A 98 -27.51 -16.89 13.76
C ARG A 98 -27.62 -15.70 14.72
N LEU A 99 -27.12 -14.52 14.31
CA LEU A 99 -27.22 -13.32 15.14
C LEU A 99 -28.67 -12.88 15.36
N ILE A 100 -29.53 -12.99 14.35
CA ILE A 100 -30.95 -12.61 14.45
C ILE A 100 -31.69 -13.62 15.33
N VAL A 101 -31.51 -14.92 15.08
CA VAL A 101 -32.20 -16.00 15.83
C VAL A 101 -31.85 -15.96 17.32
N ASN A 102 -30.58 -15.75 17.65
CA ASN A 102 -30.10 -15.74 19.04
C ASN A 102 -30.39 -14.42 19.78
N SER A 103 -30.97 -13.42 19.10
CA SER A 103 -31.24 -12.12 19.73
C SER A 103 -32.64 -12.07 20.37
N GLU A 104 -32.72 -11.44 21.53
CA GLU A 104 -34.00 -11.21 22.23
C GLU A 104 -34.94 -10.35 21.37
N ASN A 105 -34.42 -9.24 20.81
CA ASN A 105 -35.19 -8.35 19.94
C ASN A 105 -34.72 -8.46 18.48
N LYS A 106 -35.37 -9.35 17.72
CA LYS A 106 -35.06 -9.66 16.32
C LYS A 106 -35.14 -8.43 15.41
N MET A 107 -36.15 -7.58 15.61
CA MET A 107 -36.36 -6.37 14.81
C MET A 107 -35.21 -5.38 15.00
N LYS A 108 -34.86 -5.07 16.26
CA LYS A 108 -33.75 -4.16 16.60
C LYS A 108 -32.41 -4.70 16.10
N THR A 109 -32.16 -6.00 16.26
CA THR A 109 -30.94 -6.65 15.78
C THR A 109 -30.82 -6.60 14.26
N THR A 110 -31.91 -6.88 13.53
CA THR A 110 -31.94 -6.81 12.06
C THR A 110 -31.62 -5.40 11.58
N TRP A 111 -32.28 -4.38 12.15
CA TRP A 111 -31.98 -2.98 11.82
C TRP A 111 -30.55 -2.56 12.15
N ASN A 112 -30.00 -3.04 13.28
CA ASN A 112 -28.61 -2.80 13.63
C ASN A 112 -27.64 -3.45 12.63
N ILE A 113 -27.92 -4.67 12.18
CA ILE A 113 -27.14 -5.37 11.15
C ILE A 113 -27.15 -4.56 9.85
N VAL A 114 -28.33 -4.19 9.36
CA VAL A 114 -28.49 -3.38 8.14
C VAL A 114 -27.70 -2.08 8.25
N LYS A 115 -27.85 -1.36 9.37
CA LYS A 115 -27.11 -0.11 9.64
C LYS A 115 -25.59 -0.31 9.66
N SER A 116 -25.11 -1.47 10.11
CA SER A 116 -23.68 -1.79 10.13
C SER A 116 -23.12 -2.16 8.76
N VAL A 117 -23.91 -2.83 7.91
CA VAL A 117 -23.51 -3.30 6.58
C VAL A 117 -23.60 -2.19 5.54
N THR A 118 -24.70 -1.44 5.53
CA THR A 118 -24.91 -0.29 4.63
C THR A 118 -24.04 0.90 5.02
N GLY A 119 -23.45 0.86 6.22
CA GLY A 119 -22.72 1.97 6.81
C GLY A 119 -23.64 3.10 7.26
N LYS A 120 -23.16 3.92 8.19
CA LYS A 120 -23.70 5.27 8.33
C LYS A 120 -23.09 6.09 7.19
N ARG A 121 -23.90 6.81 6.42
CA ARG A 121 -23.38 8.05 5.80
C ARG A 121 -22.92 8.88 7.01
N SER A 122 -21.61 9.05 7.19
CA SER A 122 -21.13 10.10 8.08
C SER A 122 -21.83 11.35 7.56
N GLY A 123 -22.69 11.98 8.36
CA GLY A 123 -23.19 13.30 8.01
C GLY A 123 -21.97 14.12 7.59
N ASN A 124 -22.06 14.81 6.45
CA ASN A 124 -20.94 15.52 5.81
C ASN A 124 -20.10 16.18 6.91
N LYS A 125 -18.99 15.54 7.28
CA LYS A 125 -18.01 16.19 8.14
C LYS A 125 -17.41 17.17 7.17
N LEU A 126 -17.89 18.43 7.21
CA LEU A 126 -17.23 19.51 6.49
C LEU A 126 -15.75 19.38 6.81
N PHE A 127 -14.92 19.44 5.77
CA PHE A 127 -13.48 19.33 5.90
C PHE A 127 -13.03 20.36 6.95
N GLU A 128 -12.71 19.90 8.16
CA GLU A 128 -12.76 20.75 9.36
C GLU A 128 -11.57 21.70 9.46
N SER A 129 -10.50 21.44 8.70
CA SER A 129 -9.30 22.27 8.46
C SER A 129 -8.14 21.36 8.07
N VAL A 130 -7.10 21.93 7.44
CA VAL A 130 -5.86 21.22 7.10
C VAL A 130 -4.69 21.93 7.78
N TYR A 131 -3.72 21.14 8.24
CA TYR A 131 -2.44 21.70 8.69
C TYR A 131 -1.57 22.02 7.48
N ILE A 132 -1.30 23.30 7.25
CA ILE A 132 -0.35 23.78 6.25
C ILE A 132 0.78 24.46 7.03
N ASN A 133 2.02 24.01 6.85
CA ASN A 133 3.23 24.55 7.51
C ASN A 133 3.13 24.67 9.05
N GLY A 134 2.40 23.74 9.70
CA GLY A 134 2.22 23.74 11.15
C GLY A 134 1.08 24.62 11.67
N THR A 135 0.42 25.39 10.78
CA THR A 135 -0.78 26.17 11.12
C THR A 135 -2.04 25.44 10.65
N LEU A 136 -3.08 25.43 11.48
CA LEU A 136 -4.39 24.90 11.14
C LEU A 136 -5.15 25.94 10.32
N THR A 137 -5.63 25.59 9.13
CA THR A 137 -6.32 26.52 8.23
C THR A 137 -7.58 25.89 7.63
N ASP A 138 -8.67 26.66 7.60
CA ASP A 138 -9.96 26.34 6.99
C ASP A 138 -10.21 27.10 5.67
N ASN A 139 -9.37 28.09 5.35
CA ASN A 139 -9.43 28.87 4.13
C ASN A 139 -9.22 27.99 2.89
N GLN A 140 -10.26 27.86 2.07
CA GLN A 140 -10.29 27.03 0.88
C GLN A 140 -9.26 27.45 -0.19
N GLN A 141 -8.98 28.75 -0.33
CA GLN A 141 -7.99 29.25 -1.30
C GLN A 141 -6.58 28.86 -0.88
N LEU A 142 -6.22 29.09 0.38
CA LEU A 142 -4.92 28.69 0.91
C LEU A 142 -4.71 27.17 0.82
N ILE A 143 -5.76 26.40 1.06
CA ILE A 143 -5.74 24.95 0.86
C ILE A 143 -5.49 24.61 -0.62
N ALA A 144 -6.27 25.19 -1.54
CA ALA A 144 -6.12 24.96 -2.97
C ALA A 144 -4.72 25.32 -3.48
N ASP A 145 -4.19 26.48 -3.09
CA ASP A 145 -2.85 26.94 -3.45
C ASP A 145 -1.77 26.02 -2.88
N SER A 146 -1.94 25.54 -1.64
CA SER A 146 -1.00 24.59 -1.04
C SER A 146 -0.96 23.26 -1.80
N PHE A 147 -2.11 22.75 -2.22
CA PHE A 147 -2.20 21.54 -3.03
C PHE A 147 -1.57 21.77 -4.41
N GLN A 148 -1.90 22.88 -5.07
CA GLN A 148 -1.33 23.23 -6.36
C GLN A 148 0.20 23.30 -6.29
N ASN A 149 0.74 24.03 -5.30
CA ASN A 149 2.18 24.14 -5.10
C ASN A 149 2.82 22.78 -4.81
N TYR A 150 2.21 21.95 -3.96
CA TYR A 150 2.69 20.61 -3.69
C TYR A 150 2.79 19.75 -4.96
N PHE A 151 1.77 19.75 -5.81
CA PHE A 151 1.78 18.98 -7.06
C PHE A 151 2.78 19.54 -8.08
N LEU A 152 2.92 20.87 -8.18
CA LEU A 152 3.95 21.48 -9.02
C LEU A 152 5.36 21.11 -8.55
N LEU A 153 5.61 21.12 -7.24
CA LEU A 153 6.89 20.69 -6.67
C LEU A 153 7.21 19.22 -7.00
N ILE A 154 6.22 18.32 -6.93
CA ILE A 154 6.43 16.91 -7.34
C ILE A 154 6.92 16.82 -8.79
N VAL A 155 6.30 17.58 -9.71
CA VAL A 155 6.70 17.61 -11.12
C VAL A 155 8.13 18.13 -11.25
N LEU A 156 8.47 19.24 -10.59
CA LEU A 156 9.82 19.80 -10.63
C LEU A 156 10.88 18.82 -10.10
N TYR A 157 10.63 18.15 -8.96
CA TYR A 157 11.55 17.15 -8.42
C TYR A 157 11.71 15.94 -9.35
N SER A 158 10.63 15.51 -10.03
CA SER A 158 10.72 14.44 -11.01
C SER A 158 11.65 14.80 -12.17
N ILE A 159 11.59 16.04 -12.66
CA ILE A 159 12.49 16.55 -13.71
C ILE A 159 13.94 16.58 -13.22
N LEU A 160 14.18 17.03 -11.98
CA LEU A 160 15.51 17.07 -11.38
C LEU A 160 16.14 15.68 -11.16
N LEU A 161 15.33 14.62 -11.04
CA LEU A 161 15.81 13.24 -10.97
C LEU A 161 16.11 12.64 -12.35
N ILE A 162 15.41 13.08 -13.39
CA ILE A 162 15.58 12.55 -14.76
C ILE A 162 16.96 12.90 -15.31
N ALA A 163 17.47 14.11 -15.09
CA ALA A 163 18.75 14.58 -15.62
C ALA A 163 19.96 13.69 -15.23
N PRO A 164 20.25 13.42 -13.94
CA PRO A 164 21.35 12.54 -13.56
C PRO A 164 21.11 11.08 -13.98
N LEU A 165 19.85 10.61 -13.98
CA LEU A 165 19.51 9.25 -14.42
C LEU A 165 19.80 9.06 -15.92
N ASN A 166 19.41 10.03 -16.75
CA ASN A 166 19.71 10.04 -18.18
C ASN A 166 21.22 10.08 -18.43
N TYR A 167 21.96 10.89 -17.67
CA TYR A 167 23.41 10.94 -17.76
C TYR A 167 24.05 9.57 -17.48
N ILE A 168 23.62 8.88 -16.41
CA ILE A 168 24.08 7.53 -16.08
C ILE A 168 23.77 6.54 -17.19
N CYS A 169 22.54 6.55 -17.73
CA CYS A 169 22.13 5.65 -18.80
C CYS A 169 22.97 5.88 -20.06
N ASN A 170 23.13 7.14 -20.47
CA ASN A 170 23.93 7.50 -21.63
C ASN A 170 25.40 7.13 -21.45
N ARG A 171 25.98 7.35 -20.26
CA ARG A 171 27.35 6.98 -19.94
C ARG A 171 27.54 5.46 -19.99
N SER A 172 26.61 4.69 -19.44
CA SER A 172 26.66 3.22 -19.43
C SER A 172 26.59 2.65 -20.85
N ASN A 173 25.76 3.24 -21.71
CA ASN A 173 25.65 2.85 -23.11
C ASN A 173 26.94 3.17 -23.89
N LEU A 174 27.54 4.34 -23.67
CA LEU A 174 28.78 4.75 -24.34
C LEU A 174 30.00 3.94 -23.90
N SER A 175 30.09 3.62 -22.60
CA SER A 175 31.22 2.86 -22.04
C SER A 175 31.06 1.34 -22.19
N VAL A 176 29.90 0.86 -22.66
CA VAL A 176 29.51 -0.57 -22.70
C VAL A 176 29.74 -1.24 -21.32
N SER A 177 29.63 -0.46 -20.25
CA SER A 177 29.79 -0.92 -18.87
C SER A 177 28.59 -0.47 -18.07
N PHE A 178 28.01 -1.40 -17.33
CA PHE A 178 26.81 -1.16 -16.53
C PHE A 178 27.18 -1.21 -15.05
N PRO A 179 26.46 -0.49 -14.17
CA PRO A 179 26.67 -0.61 -12.74
C PRO A 179 26.55 -2.07 -12.32
N THR A 180 27.53 -2.55 -11.58
CA THR A 180 27.59 -3.93 -11.11
C THR A 180 26.38 -4.29 -10.25
N ARG A 181 25.76 -3.28 -9.60
CA ARG A 181 24.53 -3.42 -8.81
C ARG A 181 23.57 -2.26 -9.05
N LEU A 182 22.41 -2.56 -9.61
CA LEU A 182 21.33 -1.58 -9.83
C LEU A 182 20.32 -1.50 -8.67
N LYS A 183 20.42 -2.40 -7.70
CA LYS A 183 19.51 -2.47 -6.55
C LYS A 183 20.25 -2.85 -5.29
N TYR A 184 20.09 -2.01 -4.27
CA TYR A 184 20.46 -2.36 -2.90
C TYR A 184 19.19 -2.77 -2.17
N PHE A 185 19.15 -4.00 -1.68
CA PHE A 185 18.10 -4.45 -0.78
C PHE A 185 18.53 -4.06 0.63
N VAL A 186 17.83 -3.09 1.23
CA VAL A 186 17.97 -2.85 2.67
C VAL A 186 17.18 -3.97 3.36
N VAL A 187 17.90 -4.86 4.05
CA VAL A 187 17.28 -5.89 4.89
C VAL A 187 17.10 -5.27 6.28
N GLU A 188 15.93 -4.72 6.53
CA GLU A 188 15.56 -4.26 7.88
C GLU A 188 14.90 -5.43 8.64
N PRO A 189 15.47 -5.88 9.77
CA PRO A 189 14.85 -6.92 10.58
C PRO A 189 13.53 -6.41 11.16
N LEU A 190 12.43 -7.10 10.81
CA LEU A 190 11.12 -6.86 11.42
C LEU A 190 11.04 -7.66 12.72
N PHE A 191 11.35 -7.00 13.84
CA PHE A 191 11.15 -7.61 15.16
C PHE A 191 9.66 -7.87 15.38
N LYS A 192 9.32 -9.14 15.66
CA LYS A 192 7.97 -9.49 16.07
C LYS A 192 7.69 -8.86 17.45
N LYS A 193 6.41 -8.68 17.76
CA LYS A 193 5.96 -8.13 19.04
C LYS A 193 6.51 -8.99 20.20
N GLY A 194 7.53 -8.47 20.89
CA GLY A 194 8.26 -9.14 21.97
C GLY A 194 9.25 -8.17 22.64
N ASP A 195 9.85 -8.58 23.75
CA ASP A 195 10.77 -7.73 24.53
C ASP A 195 12.04 -7.40 23.74
N ASN A 196 12.46 -6.13 23.71
CA ASN A 196 13.58 -5.62 22.93
C ASN A 196 14.96 -6.17 23.39
N LYS A 197 14.98 -6.99 24.45
CA LYS A 197 16.19 -7.60 25.01
C LYS A 197 16.29 -9.11 24.71
N ASP A 198 15.29 -9.71 24.08
CA ASP A 198 15.29 -11.13 23.80
C ASP A 198 15.85 -11.41 22.40
N ILE A 199 17.05 -11.98 22.34
CA ILE A 199 17.80 -12.29 21.11
C ILE A 199 17.06 -13.34 20.25
N LYS A 200 16.00 -13.97 20.76
CA LYS A 200 15.22 -15.01 20.08
C LYS A 200 13.91 -14.51 19.41
N ASN A 201 13.61 -13.22 19.42
CA ASN A 201 12.39 -12.63 18.81
C ASN A 201 12.60 -11.94 17.46
#